data_AF-A0A8C6WNI5-F1
#
_entry.id   AF-A0A8C6WNI5-F1
#
_cell.length_a   1.000
_cell.length_b   1.000
_cell.length_c   1.000
_cell.angle_alpha   90.00
_cell.angle_beta   90.00
_cell.angle_gamma   90.00
#
_symmetry.space_group_name_H-M   'P 1'
#
loop_
_entity.id
_entity.type
_entity.pdbx_description
1 polymer ?
#
loop_
_entity_poly.entity_id
_entity_poly.type
_entity_poly.pdbx_seq_one_letter_code
_entity_poly.pdbx_strand_id
1 'polypeptide(L)'
;DRKDKGTEGYCSSSYTMEIIFFTQTCVWWRLRRLFLALMLLYVFIPVIVKLCPSIQAKLVFLNFVRVPYFIDLKRPLDQGLNHTHNFYLEPEPGVRVGVWHTVPAHMWRDAQNKDGHWFESSLGSAQSAILYLHGNAGTSLPAGAALTAVLFQVLSALGFHVIAFDYRGWGDSDGSPSELSMTSDALFIYHWLKVRLNKAPLYVWGHSLGTGVATNVVRRLCDRDSPPDALILESPFTNIREEAKSHPFSMVYRFLPGFDWFFLDTISANDIYFASDDNVNHISCPVLILHAEDDAVVPFHLGKKLYHAASRSQSLSGHKVQFVPFDSSLSYKHKFIYRSPELAHILRY
;
A
#
# COMPACT_ATOMS: atom_id res chain seq x y z
N ASP A 1 8.39 91.24 -20.31
CA ASP A 1 7.52 90.50 -19.40
C ASP A 1 7.76 89.01 -19.44
N ARG A 2 7.98 88.40 -18.27
CA ARG A 2 8.01 86.95 -18.04
C ARG A 2 6.58 86.40 -18.15
N LYS A 3 6.38 85.31 -18.89
CA LYS A 3 5.36 84.30 -18.59
C LYS A 3 5.61 83.02 -19.39
N ASP A 4 5.20 81.91 -18.76
CA ASP A 4 5.03 80.55 -19.30
C ASP A 4 6.27 79.68 -19.54
N LYS A 5 6.89 79.28 -18.43
CA LYS A 5 7.46 77.93 -18.29
C LYS A 5 7.03 77.36 -16.94
N GLY A 6 6.01 76.52 -16.93
CA GLY A 6 5.70 75.74 -15.73
C GLY A 6 4.30 75.16 -15.70
N THR A 7 4.03 74.13 -16.52
CA THR A 7 2.84 73.27 -16.29
C THR A 7 2.83 71.88 -16.96
N GLU A 8 3.85 71.45 -17.70
CA GLU A 8 3.78 70.14 -18.41
C GLU A 8 4.40 68.94 -17.68
N GLY A 9 5.16 69.15 -16.59
CA GLY A 9 5.87 68.06 -15.90
C GLY A 9 5.08 67.30 -14.81
N TYR A 10 3.96 67.85 -14.32
CA TYR A 10 3.27 67.31 -13.15
C TYR A 10 2.14 66.32 -13.47
N CYS A 11 1.55 66.39 -14.67
CA CYS A 11 0.45 65.50 -15.03
C CYS A 11 0.92 64.07 -15.31
N SER A 12 2.01 63.90 -16.09
CA SER A 12 2.48 62.56 -16.51
C SER A 12 2.91 61.67 -15.33
N SER A 13 3.65 62.21 -14.36
CA SER A 13 4.11 61.45 -13.18
C SER A 13 2.95 60.93 -12.31
N SER A 14 1.89 61.72 -12.16
CA SER A 14 0.71 61.33 -11.36
C SER A 14 -0.09 60.21 -12.01
N TYR A 15 -0.28 60.24 -13.33
CA TYR A 15 -0.98 59.16 -14.05
C TYR A 15 -0.20 57.83 -14.00
N THR A 16 1.13 57.86 -14.17
CA THR A 16 1.95 56.65 -14.02
C THR A 16 1.92 56.08 -12.60
N MET A 17 1.94 56.94 -11.57
CA MET A 17 1.80 56.49 -10.17
C MET A 17 0.40 55.93 -9.88
N GLU A 18 -0.67 56.53 -10.39
CA GLU A 18 -2.03 56.00 -10.24
C GLU A 18 -2.22 54.64 -10.93
N ILE A 19 -1.67 54.46 -12.14
CA ILE A 19 -1.74 53.18 -12.86
C ILE A 19 -0.96 52.08 -12.14
N ILE A 20 0.23 52.38 -11.61
CA ILE A 20 1.04 51.43 -10.81
C ILE A 20 0.33 51.09 -9.50
N PHE A 21 -0.25 52.07 -8.81
CA PHE A 21 -0.99 51.87 -7.57
C PHE A 21 -2.28 51.04 -7.82
N PHE A 22 -3.00 51.31 -8.92
CA PHE A 22 -4.21 50.58 -9.30
C PHE A 22 -3.91 49.14 -9.73
N THR A 23 -2.83 48.92 -10.47
CA THR A 23 -2.37 47.55 -10.83
C THR A 23 -1.86 46.79 -9.60
N GLN A 24 -1.09 47.41 -8.72
CA GLN A 24 -0.64 46.79 -7.47
C GLN A 24 -1.81 46.42 -6.55
N THR A 25 -2.78 47.31 -6.36
CA THR A 25 -3.99 47.03 -5.56
C THR A 25 -4.87 45.94 -6.18
N CYS A 26 -5.00 45.89 -7.51
CA CYS A 26 -5.72 44.83 -8.21
C CYS A 26 -5.01 43.46 -8.09
N VAL A 27 -3.68 43.43 -8.19
CA VAL A 27 -2.86 42.22 -7.95
C VAL A 27 -2.99 41.77 -6.50
N TRP A 28 -2.88 42.68 -5.53
CA TRP A 28 -3.03 42.37 -4.11
C TRP A 28 -4.41 41.81 -3.77
N TRP A 29 -5.46 42.36 -4.40
CA TRP A 29 -6.82 41.87 -4.22
C TRP A 29 -7.06 40.49 -4.85
N ARG A 30 -6.45 40.22 -6.02
CA ARG A 30 -6.44 38.87 -6.63
C ARG A 30 -5.68 37.87 -5.76
N LEU A 31 -4.51 38.25 -5.24
CA LEU A 31 -3.72 37.41 -4.32
C LEU A 31 -4.47 37.14 -3.02
N ARG A 32 -5.13 38.16 -2.44
CA ARG A 32 -5.96 38.00 -1.24
C ARG A 32 -7.16 37.08 -1.48
N ARG A 33 -7.84 37.21 -2.63
CA ARG A 33 -8.93 36.29 -3.02
C ARG A 33 -8.43 34.87 -3.21
N LEU A 34 -7.29 34.68 -3.86
CA LEU A 34 -6.66 33.38 -4.03
C LEU A 34 -6.31 32.76 -2.66
N PHE A 35 -5.69 33.54 -1.77
CA PHE A 35 -5.37 33.10 -0.42
C PHE A 35 -6.63 32.71 0.39
N LEU A 36 -7.68 33.52 0.34
CA LEU A 36 -8.96 33.21 1.00
C LEU A 36 -9.62 31.95 0.41
N ALA A 37 -9.59 31.79 -0.92
CA ALA A 37 -10.10 30.58 -1.58
C ALA A 37 -9.31 29.33 -1.17
N LEU A 38 -7.98 29.42 -1.08
CA LEU A 38 -7.13 28.33 -0.61
C LEU A 38 -7.38 28.01 0.87
N MET A 39 -7.56 29.01 1.73
CA MET A 39 -7.93 28.82 3.14
C MET A 39 -9.31 28.16 3.29
N LEU A 40 -10.30 28.59 2.52
CA LEU A 40 -11.62 27.97 2.51
C LEU A 40 -11.51 26.52 2.04
N LEU A 41 -10.81 26.26 0.94
CA LEU A 41 -10.58 24.90 0.43
C LEU A 41 -9.90 24.02 1.50
N TYR A 42 -8.87 24.54 2.16
CA TYR A 42 -8.16 23.86 3.24
C TYR A 42 -9.08 23.51 4.44
N VAL A 43 -10.04 24.36 4.78
CA VAL A 43 -11.02 24.06 5.85
C VAL A 43 -12.12 23.11 5.37
N PHE A 44 -12.59 23.25 4.14
CA PHE A 44 -13.70 22.43 3.61
C PHE A 44 -13.30 21.01 3.25
N ILE A 45 -12.06 20.75 2.83
CA ILE A 45 -11.58 19.39 2.52
C ILE A 45 -11.81 18.42 3.69
N PRO A 46 -11.33 18.69 4.94
CA PRO A 46 -11.60 17.85 6.10
C PRO A 46 -13.10 17.60 6.34
N VAL A 47 -13.94 18.61 6.13
CA VAL A 47 -15.40 18.53 6.35
C VAL A 47 -16.05 17.63 5.30
N ILE A 48 -15.68 17.78 4.03
CA ILE A 48 -16.18 16.92 2.93
C ILE A 48 -15.76 15.48 3.16
N VAL A 49 -14.49 15.25 3.51
CA VAL A 49 -14.00 13.92 3.87
C VAL A 49 -14.83 13.37 5.01
N LYS A 50 -15.06 14.12 6.09
CA LYS A 50 -15.88 13.69 7.24
C LYS A 50 -17.32 13.30 6.86
N LEU A 51 -17.97 14.10 6.03
CA LEU A 51 -19.38 13.91 5.66
C LEU A 51 -19.60 12.78 4.64
N CYS A 52 -18.55 12.32 3.96
CA CYS A 52 -18.65 11.32 2.91
C CYS A 52 -17.77 10.09 3.19
N PRO A 53 -18.33 9.04 3.84
CA PRO A 53 -17.64 7.77 4.08
C PRO A 53 -17.02 7.15 2.82
N SER A 54 -17.70 7.28 1.68
CA SER A 54 -17.21 6.77 0.39
C SER A 54 -15.94 7.49 -0.10
N ILE A 55 -15.77 8.76 0.23
CA ILE A 55 -14.55 9.52 -0.07
C ILE A 55 -13.43 9.11 0.87
N GLN A 56 -13.72 8.89 2.16
CA GLN A 56 -12.75 8.39 3.13
C GLN A 56 -12.20 7.03 2.72
N ALA A 57 -13.06 6.06 2.43
CA ALA A 57 -12.64 4.75 1.96
C ALA A 57 -11.77 4.86 0.70
N LYS A 58 -12.16 5.70 -0.27
CA LYS A 58 -11.34 5.97 -1.46
C LYS A 58 -9.98 6.58 -1.13
N LEU A 59 -9.89 7.48 -0.15
CA LEU A 59 -8.61 8.09 0.26
C LEU A 59 -7.72 7.11 1.02
N VAL A 60 -8.29 6.22 1.82
CA VAL A 60 -7.55 5.18 2.54
C VAL A 60 -7.06 4.10 1.59
N PHE A 61 -7.91 3.66 0.66
CA PHE A 61 -7.60 2.54 -0.24
C PHE A 61 -6.97 2.96 -1.58
N LEU A 62 -7.10 4.23 -1.96
CA LEU A 62 -6.60 4.79 -3.23
C LEU A 62 -6.93 3.93 -4.46
N ASN A 63 -8.00 3.15 -4.41
CA ASN A 63 -8.36 2.15 -5.41
C ASN A 63 -8.82 2.76 -6.75
N PHE A 64 -9.04 4.08 -6.77
CA PHE A 64 -9.38 4.85 -7.97
C PHE A 64 -8.15 5.29 -8.78
N VAL A 65 -6.94 5.22 -8.20
CA VAL A 65 -5.70 5.61 -8.88
C VAL A 65 -5.20 4.41 -9.68
N ARG A 66 -5.23 4.52 -11.02
CA ARG A 66 -4.72 3.49 -11.95
C ARG A 66 -3.60 4.10 -12.81
N VAL A 67 -2.33 3.82 -12.52
CA VAL A 67 -1.19 4.46 -13.21
C VAL A 67 -0.07 3.46 -13.50
N PRO A 68 0.28 3.11 -14.75
CA PRO A 68 -0.20 3.67 -16.01
C PRO A 68 -1.65 3.30 -16.33
N TYR A 69 -2.28 4.18 -17.08
CA TYR A 69 -3.55 3.90 -17.73
C TYR A 69 -3.31 2.92 -18.89
N PHE A 70 -4.27 2.02 -19.16
CA PHE A 70 -4.27 1.06 -20.29
C PHE A 70 -3.33 -0.16 -20.20
N ILE A 71 -3.22 -0.80 -19.03
CA ILE A 71 -2.55 -2.11 -18.88
C ILE A 71 -3.56 -3.25 -18.98
N ASP A 72 -3.19 -4.33 -19.68
CA ASP A 72 -3.95 -5.59 -19.70
C ASP A 72 -3.43 -6.53 -18.60
N LEU A 73 -4.15 -6.62 -17.48
CA LEU A 73 -3.78 -7.46 -16.34
C LEU A 73 -3.98 -8.96 -16.59
N LYS A 74 -4.64 -9.32 -17.71
CA LYS A 74 -4.77 -10.71 -18.15
C LYS A 74 -3.49 -11.24 -18.78
N ARG A 75 -2.53 -10.36 -19.07
CA ARG A 75 -1.27 -10.69 -19.74
C ARG A 75 -0.04 -10.34 -18.89
N PRO A 76 0.27 -11.12 -17.84
CA PRO A 76 1.48 -10.92 -17.01
C PRO A 76 2.78 -10.85 -17.81
N LEU A 77 2.85 -11.54 -18.96
CA LEU A 77 4.01 -11.52 -19.86
C LEU A 77 4.39 -10.10 -20.31
N ASP A 78 3.40 -9.24 -20.56
CA ASP A 78 3.62 -7.85 -21.00
C ASP A 78 4.28 -7.00 -19.89
N GLN A 79 4.33 -7.52 -18.66
CA GLN A 79 4.91 -6.90 -17.48
C GLN A 79 6.27 -7.52 -17.10
N GLY A 80 6.85 -8.36 -17.97
CA GLY A 80 8.13 -9.04 -17.74
C GLY A 80 8.02 -10.32 -16.92
N LEU A 81 6.81 -10.81 -16.66
CA LEU A 81 6.57 -12.05 -15.93
C LEU A 81 6.31 -13.21 -16.89
N ASN A 82 7.39 -13.83 -17.37
CA ASN A 82 7.37 -14.84 -18.44
C ASN A 82 6.90 -16.24 -18.04
N HIS A 83 6.65 -16.49 -16.76
CA HIS A 83 6.16 -17.75 -16.21
C HIS A 83 5.05 -17.52 -15.18
N THR A 84 4.19 -16.55 -15.47
CA THR A 84 3.07 -16.16 -14.63
C THR A 84 1.76 -16.28 -15.39
N HIS A 85 0.76 -16.87 -14.75
CA HIS A 85 -0.57 -17.04 -15.30
C HIS A 85 -1.60 -16.24 -14.50
N ASN A 86 -2.48 -15.52 -15.20
CA ASN A 86 -3.65 -14.86 -14.61
C ASN A 86 -4.86 -15.80 -14.67
N PHE A 87 -5.58 -15.91 -13.56
CA PHE A 87 -6.87 -16.60 -13.49
C PHE A 87 -7.76 -15.89 -12.48
N TYR A 88 -9.01 -16.35 -12.35
CA TYR A 88 -10.00 -15.72 -11.48
C TYR A 88 -10.51 -16.72 -10.48
N LEU A 89 -10.68 -16.27 -9.24
CA LEU A 89 -11.34 -17.03 -8.19
C LEU A 89 -12.59 -16.29 -7.71
N GLU A 90 -13.53 -17.03 -7.16
CA GLU A 90 -14.81 -16.50 -6.68
C GLU A 90 -14.94 -16.76 -5.17
N PRO A 91 -14.42 -15.87 -4.31
CA PRO A 91 -14.52 -16.01 -2.85
C PRO A 91 -15.97 -15.94 -2.35
N GLU A 92 -16.84 -15.24 -3.07
CA GLU A 92 -18.27 -15.11 -2.78
C GLU A 92 -19.08 -15.18 -4.08
N PRO A 93 -20.32 -15.71 -4.04
CA PRO A 93 -21.18 -15.76 -5.22
C PRO A 93 -21.28 -14.41 -5.95
N GLY A 94 -20.85 -14.38 -7.21
CA GLY A 94 -20.88 -13.18 -8.05
C GLY A 94 -19.77 -12.15 -7.79
N VAL A 95 -18.76 -12.48 -6.97
CA VAL A 95 -17.58 -11.64 -6.76
C VAL A 95 -16.35 -12.35 -7.27
N ARG A 96 -15.80 -11.88 -8.39
CA ARG A 96 -14.56 -12.45 -8.94
C ARG A 96 -13.37 -11.61 -8.53
N VAL A 97 -12.29 -12.28 -8.12
CA VAL A 97 -11.00 -11.67 -7.84
C VAL A 97 -9.94 -12.18 -8.83
N GLY A 98 -9.15 -11.25 -9.37
CA GLY A 98 -8.02 -11.58 -10.25
C GLY A 98 -6.84 -12.10 -9.45
N VAL A 99 -6.30 -13.25 -9.85
CA VAL A 99 -5.19 -13.94 -9.19
C VAL A 99 -4.08 -14.19 -10.19
N TRP A 100 -2.85 -13.91 -9.77
CA TRP A 100 -1.62 -14.19 -10.49
C TRP A 100 -0.84 -15.28 -9.79
N HIS A 101 -0.45 -16.30 -10.55
CA HIS A 101 0.43 -17.36 -10.08
C HIS A 101 1.71 -17.39 -10.91
N THR A 102 2.81 -17.03 -10.26
CA THR A 102 4.18 -17.16 -10.78
C THR A 102 4.76 -18.46 -10.26
N VAL A 103 5.13 -19.37 -11.15
CA VAL A 103 5.79 -20.63 -10.75
C VAL A 103 7.28 -20.41 -10.48
N PRO A 104 7.96 -21.30 -9.74
CA PRO A 104 9.39 -21.24 -9.55
C PRO A 104 10.18 -21.13 -10.84
N ALA A 105 11.27 -20.36 -10.82
CA ALA A 105 11.98 -19.97 -12.03
C ALA A 105 12.54 -21.16 -12.79
N HIS A 106 12.90 -22.26 -12.12
CA HIS A 106 13.38 -23.47 -12.80
C HIS A 106 12.28 -24.19 -13.62
N MET A 107 10.99 -23.90 -13.35
CA MET A 107 9.84 -24.41 -14.10
C MET A 107 9.45 -23.53 -15.30
N TRP A 108 10.19 -22.44 -15.55
CA TRP A 108 9.81 -21.44 -16.56
C TRP A 108 9.61 -22.01 -17.97
N ARG A 109 10.40 -23.03 -18.34
CA ARG A 109 10.32 -23.71 -19.65
C ARG A 109 9.04 -24.52 -19.76
N ASP A 110 8.71 -25.26 -18.71
CA ASP A 110 7.53 -26.11 -18.68
C ASP A 110 6.24 -25.29 -18.67
N ALA A 111 6.29 -24.10 -18.05
CA ALA A 111 5.18 -23.15 -17.98
C ALA A 111 4.82 -22.48 -19.33
N GLN A 112 5.71 -22.54 -20.33
CA GLN A 112 5.46 -21.89 -21.62
C GLN A 112 4.23 -22.49 -22.30
N ASN A 113 3.29 -21.62 -22.69
CA ASN A 113 2.05 -21.98 -23.37
C ASN A 113 1.16 -22.97 -22.60
N LYS A 114 1.29 -23.02 -21.27
CA LYS A 114 0.43 -23.83 -20.40
C LYS A 114 -0.81 -23.06 -19.99
N ASP A 115 -1.87 -23.81 -19.72
CA ASP A 115 -3.15 -23.31 -19.26
C ASP A 115 -3.24 -23.24 -17.73
N GLY A 116 -4.32 -22.66 -17.23
CA GLY A 116 -4.54 -22.53 -15.78
C GLY A 116 -4.57 -23.86 -15.03
N HIS A 117 -5.03 -24.94 -15.67
CA HIS A 117 -5.06 -26.26 -15.03
C HIS A 117 -3.65 -26.79 -14.74
N TRP A 118 -2.70 -26.59 -15.67
CA TRP A 118 -1.31 -26.94 -15.42
C TRP A 118 -0.70 -26.10 -14.30
N PHE A 119 -0.95 -24.79 -14.26
CA PHE A 119 -0.48 -23.91 -13.19
C PHE A 119 -1.04 -24.35 -11.83
N GLU A 120 -2.34 -24.63 -11.74
CA GLU A 120 -2.97 -25.14 -10.53
C GLU A 120 -2.36 -26.49 -10.08
N SER A 121 -2.15 -27.41 -11.03
CA SER A 121 -1.52 -28.71 -10.75
C SER A 121 -0.07 -28.57 -10.28
N SER A 122 0.65 -27.54 -10.73
CA SER A 122 2.05 -27.29 -10.35
C SER A 122 2.22 -26.98 -8.87
N LEU A 123 1.18 -26.50 -8.17
CA LEU A 123 1.21 -26.27 -6.73
C LEU A 123 1.43 -27.58 -5.94
N GLY A 124 1.11 -28.73 -6.53
CA GLY A 124 1.38 -30.05 -5.95
C GLY A 124 2.84 -30.50 -6.03
N SER A 125 3.76 -29.69 -6.59
CA SER A 125 5.18 -30.02 -6.83
C SER A 125 6.06 -30.11 -5.57
N ALA A 126 5.46 -29.99 -4.37
CA ALA A 126 6.15 -29.92 -3.07
C ALA A 126 7.06 -28.70 -2.87
N GLN A 127 6.90 -27.65 -3.70
CA GLN A 127 7.62 -26.39 -3.57
C GLN A 127 6.86 -25.42 -2.68
N SER A 128 7.61 -24.65 -1.89
CA SER A 128 7.01 -23.66 -1.00
C SER A 128 6.32 -22.55 -1.78
N ALA A 129 5.29 -21.97 -1.17
CA ALA A 129 4.53 -20.89 -1.77
C ALA A 129 4.48 -19.64 -0.88
N ILE A 130 4.35 -18.49 -1.51
CA ILE A 130 4.14 -17.20 -0.88
C ILE A 130 2.81 -16.64 -1.35
N LEU A 131 1.89 -16.41 -0.41
CA LEU A 131 0.71 -15.57 -0.62
C LEU A 131 1.12 -14.12 -0.40
N TYR A 132 1.23 -13.34 -1.46
CA TYR A 132 1.60 -11.94 -1.44
C TYR A 132 0.37 -11.03 -1.40
N LEU A 133 0.35 -10.13 -0.42
CA LEU A 133 -0.70 -9.18 -0.11
C LEU A 133 -0.17 -7.76 -0.35
N HIS A 134 -0.71 -7.09 -1.38
CA HIS A 134 -0.16 -5.84 -1.89
C HIS A 134 -0.54 -4.60 -1.04
N GLY A 135 0.20 -3.50 -1.22
CA GLY A 135 0.00 -2.24 -0.50
C GLY A 135 -1.05 -1.30 -1.09
N ASN A 136 -1.20 -0.12 -0.46
CA ASN A 136 -2.08 0.97 -0.89
C ASN A 136 -1.58 1.61 -2.20
N ALA A 137 -2.50 2.05 -3.07
CA ALA A 137 -2.24 2.46 -4.47
C ALA A 137 -1.48 1.40 -5.32
N GLY A 138 -1.31 0.20 -4.78
CA GLY A 138 -1.16 -1.00 -5.56
C GLY A 138 -2.57 -1.53 -5.75
N THR A 139 -3.05 -1.56 -6.97
CA THR A 139 -3.56 -2.81 -7.49
C THR A 139 -2.37 -3.78 -7.52
N SER A 140 -2.56 -5.08 -7.69
CA SER A 140 -1.51 -6.02 -8.11
C SER A 140 -0.66 -5.40 -9.21
N LEU A 141 -1.17 -4.45 -10.03
CA LEU A 141 -0.47 -3.37 -10.76
C LEU A 141 -1.43 -2.24 -11.19
N PRO A 142 -1.16 -0.90 -11.22
CA PRO A 142 0.13 -0.18 -11.25
C PRO A 142 0.17 1.21 -10.49
N ALA A 143 1.27 1.74 -9.92
CA ALA A 143 2.57 2.17 -10.49
C ALA A 143 3.79 1.41 -9.91
N GLY A 144 3.52 0.42 -9.06
CA GLY A 144 4.50 -0.55 -8.57
C GLY A 144 4.75 -1.69 -9.54
N ALA A 145 4.28 -1.63 -10.79
CA ALA A 145 4.16 -2.82 -11.64
C ALA A 145 5.47 -3.49 -12.02
N ALA A 146 6.44 -2.70 -12.47
CA ALA A 146 7.79 -3.19 -12.69
C ALA A 146 8.46 -3.64 -11.38
N LEU A 147 8.08 -3.07 -10.23
CA LEU A 147 8.73 -3.31 -8.93
C LEU A 147 8.22 -4.62 -8.30
N THR A 148 6.91 -4.81 -8.24
CA THR A 148 6.26 -6.04 -7.81
C THR A 148 6.61 -7.20 -8.74
N ALA A 149 6.68 -6.97 -10.06
CA ALA A 149 7.15 -7.98 -11.01
C ALA A 149 8.61 -8.40 -10.71
N VAL A 150 9.51 -7.47 -10.40
CA VAL A 150 10.89 -7.82 -10.02
C VAL A 150 10.92 -8.57 -8.69
N LEU A 151 10.12 -8.20 -7.69
CA LEU A 151 9.99 -8.99 -6.47
C LEU A 151 9.54 -10.43 -6.79
N PHE A 152 8.53 -10.61 -7.63
CA PHE A 152 8.05 -11.94 -8.01
C PHE A 152 9.11 -12.74 -8.76
N GLN A 153 9.91 -12.10 -9.62
CA GLN A 153 11.07 -12.73 -10.25
C GLN A 153 12.12 -13.16 -9.22
N VAL A 154 12.43 -12.32 -8.22
CA VAL A 154 13.37 -12.67 -7.14
C VAL A 154 12.85 -13.87 -6.34
N LEU A 155 11.59 -13.84 -5.91
CA LEU A 155 10.98 -14.93 -5.13
C LEU A 155 10.87 -16.22 -5.94
N SER A 156 10.47 -16.12 -7.21
CA SER A 156 10.45 -17.25 -8.14
C SER A 156 11.85 -17.85 -8.35
N ALA A 157 12.89 -17.01 -8.47
CA ALA A 157 14.28 -17.45 -8.58
C ALA A 157 14.78 -18.16 -7.32
N LEU A 158 14.20 -17.86 -6.15
CA LEU A 158 14.46 -18.59 -4.91
C LEU A 158 13.72 -19.92 -4.81
N GLY A 159 12.87 -20.25 -5.77
CA GLY A 159 12.15 -21.52 -5.82
C GLY A 159 10.73 -21.47 -5.26
N PHE A 160 10.17 -20.29 -5.00
CA PHE A 160 8.81 -20.16 -4.47
C PHE A 160 7.77 -20.06 -5.58
N HIS A 161 6.63 -20.73 -5.39
CA HIS A 161 5.40 -20.30 -6.06
C HIS A 161 4.98 -18.96 -5.45
N VAL A 162 4.72 -17.95 -6.28
CA VAL A 162 4.25 -16.65 -5.81
C VAL A 162 2.82 -16.46 -6.27
N ILE A 163 1.91 -16.32 -5.31
CA ILE A 163 0.49 -16.10 -5.55
C ILE A 163 0.13 -14.72 -5.02
N ALA A 164 -0.34 -13.87 -5.92
CA ALA A 164 -0.82 -12.54 -5.59
C ALA A 164 -2.23 -12.37 -6.15
N PHE A 165 -3.05 -11.55 -5.51
CA PHE A 165 -4.37 -11.26 -6.00
C PHE A 165 -4.74 -9.81 -5.76
N ASP A 166 -5.65 -9.32 -6.59
CA ASP A 166 -6.23 -8.00 -6.47
C ASP A 166 -7.39 -8.01 -5.48
N TYR A 167 -7.33 -7.15 -4.46
CA TYR A 167 -8.48 -6.93 -3.57
C TYR A 167 -9.69 -6.41 -4.37
N ARG A 168 -10.92 -6.62 -3.85
CA ARG A 168 -12.14 -6.09 -4.47
C ARG A 168 -12.05 -4.59 -4.77
N GLY A 169 -12.36 -4.20 -6.00
CA GLY A 169 -12.27 -2.81 -6.45
C GLY A 169 -10.85 -2.36 -6.84
N TRP A 170 -9.87 -3.27 -6.85
CA TRP A 170 -8.56 -3.10 -7.46
C TRP A 170 -8.43 -4.01 -8.69
N GLY A 171 -7.61 -3.59 -9.65
CA GLY A 171 -7.23 -4.36 -10.83
C GLY A 171 -8.45 -4.82 -11.62
N ASP A 172 -8.48 -6.11 -11.91
CA ASP A 172 -9.58 -6.79 -12.60
C ASP A 172 -10.57 -7.46 -11.62
N SER A 173 -10.47 -7.17 -10.32
CA SER A 173 -11.37 -7.71 -9.29
C SER A 173 -12.66 -6.89 -9.16
N ASP A 174 -13.77 -7.60 -9.04
CA ASP A 174 -15.11 -7.04 -8.86
C ASP A 174 -15.30 -6.44 -7.44
N GLY A 175 -16.40 -5.72 -7.22
CA GLY A 175 -16.81 -5.26 -5.88
C GLY A 175 -16.13 -3.97 -5.41
N SER A 176 -16.09 -3.78 -4.08
CA SER A 176 -15.53 -2.58 -3.45
C SER A 176 -14.63 -2.94 -2.26
N PRO A 177 -13.62 -2.11 -1.97
CA PRO A 177 -12.70 -2.32 -0.85
C PRO A 177 -13.39 -2.26 0.51
N SER A 178 -13.02 -3.16 1.41
CA SER A 178 -13.20 -3.00 2.85
C SER A 178 -12.14 -3.86 3.56
N GLU A 179 -11.79 -3.52 4.80
CA GLU A 179 -10.88 -4.35 5.59
C GLU A 179 -11.42 -5.78 5.73
N LEU A 180 -12.73 -5.92 5.94
CA LEU A 180 -13.41 -7.21 6.04
C LEU A 180 -13.26 -8.02 4.75
N SER A 181 -13.59 -7.43 3.60
CA SER A 181 -13.53 -8.12 2.30
C SER A 181 -12.09 -8.49 1.90
N MET A 182 -11.13 -7.58 2.14
CA MET A 182 -9.71 -7.87 1.90
C MET A 182 -9.22 -9.06 2.73
N THR A 183 -9.67 -9.13 3.99
CA THR A 183 -9.32 -10.23 4.88
C THR A 183 -10.01 -11.54 4.49
N SER A 184 -11.31 -11.50 4.14
CA SER A 184 -12.06 -12.70 3.75
C SER A 184 -11.54 -13.29 2.44
N ASP A 185 -11.22 -12.44 1.45
CA ASP A 185 -10.68 -12.87 0.16
C ASP A 185 -9.29 -13.50 0.34
N ALA A 186 -8.43 -12.88 1.17
CA ALA A 186 -7.12 -13.43 1.49
C ALA A 186 -7.20 -14.78 2.22
N LEU A 187 -8.15 -14.94 3.16
CA LEU A 187 -8.41 -16.23 3.82
C LEU A 187 -8.90 -17.29 2.83
N PHE A 188 -9.82 -16.93 1.94
CA PHE A 188 -10.30 -17.83 0.90
C PHE A 188 -9.14 -18.34 0.03
N ILE A 189 -8.27 -17.45 -0.43
CA ILE A 189 -7.12 -17.80 -1.27
C ILE A 189 -6.10 -18.62 -0.47
N TYR A 190 -5.84 -18.29 0.79
CA TYR A 190 -4.97 -19.08 1.65
C TYR A 190 -5.47 -20.53 1.78
N HIS A 191 -6.76 -20.73 2.03
CA HIS A 191 -7.34 -22.07 2.11
C HIS A 191 -7.32 -22.78 0.76
N TRP A 192 -7.60 -22.07 -0.34
CA TRP A 192 -7.51 -22.59 -1.71
C TRP A 192 -6.09 -23.11 -2.02
N LEU A 193 -5.05 -22.39 -1.58
CA LEU A 193 -3.65 -22.79 -1.69
C LEU A 193 -3.31 -23.97 -0.78
N LYS A 194 -3.71 -23.93 0.50
CA LYS A 194 -3.33 -24.94 1.49
C LYS A 194 -3.77 -26.36 1.09
N VAL A 195 -4.94 -26.48 0.43
CA VAL A 195 -5.44 -27.75 -0.11
C VAL A 195 -4.56 -28.28 -1.25
N ARG A 196 -3.98 -27.39 -2.06
CA ARG A 196 -3.23 -27.74 -3.28
C ARG A 196 -1.74 -27.96 -3.07
N LEU A 197 -1.17 -27.34 -2.04
CA LEU A 197 0.27 -27.40 -1.75
C LEU A 197 0.74 -28.72 -1.14
N ASN A 198 -0.15 -29.68 -0.87
CA ASN A 198 0.19 -31.02 -0.39
C ASN A 198 1.24 -31.02 0.75
N LYS A 199 0.99 -30.21 1.80
CA LYS A 199 1.88 -29.97 2.96
C LYS A 199 3.15 -29.15 2.70
N ALA A 200 3.40 -28.67 1.48
CA ALA A 200 4.48 -27.73 1.25
C ALA A 200 4.29 -26.44 2.08
N PRO A 201 5.39 -25.79 2.51
CA PRO A 201 5.30 -24.56 3.30
C PRO A 201 4.55 -23.45 2.56
N LEU A 202 3.65 -22.77 3.27
CA LEU A 202 2.91 -21.61 2.79
C LEU A 202 3.19 -20.41 3.70
N TYR A 203 3.83 -19.40 3.11
CA TYR A 203 4.17 -18.15 3.76
C TYR A 203 3.19 -17.05 3.37
N VAL A 204 2.89 -16.13 4.30
CA VAL A 204 2.08 -14.94 4.02
C VAL A 204 3.02 -13.74 4.01
N TRP A 205 3.06 -12.99 2.91
CA TRP A 205 3.86 -11.77 2.77
C TRP A 205 2.93 -10.57 2.58
N GLY A 206 2.95 -9.62 3.51
CA GLY A 206 2.26 -8.35 3.37
C GLY A 206 3.23 -7.21 3.09
N HIS A 207 2.87 -6.30 2.17
CA HIS A 207 3.61 -5.07 1.92
C HIS A 207 2.74 -3.84 2.20
N SER A 208 3.23 -2.89 3.00
CA SER A 208 2.52 -1.64 3.32
C SER A 208 1.10 -1.93 3.81
N LEU A 209 0.02 -1.41 3.20
CA LEU A 209 -1.38 -1.77 3.53
C LEU A 209 -1.61 -3.30 3.67
N GLY A 210 -0.94 -4.10 2.83
CA GLY A 210 -1.02 -5.55 2.87
C GLY A 210 -0.50 -6.16 4.17
N THR A 211 0.34 -5.47 4.97
CA THR A 211 0.75 -5.93 6.31
C THR A 211 -0.41 -5.96 7.28
N GLY A 212 -1.32 -4.98 7.19
CA GLY A 212 -2.57 -4.95 7.94
C GLY A 212 -3.43 -6.17 7.62
N VAL A 213 -3.64 -6.44 6.33
CA VAL A 213 -4.38 -7.62 5.85
C VAL A 213 -3.69 -8.91 6.29
N ALA A 214 -2.38 -9.00 6.15
CA ALA A 214 -1.60 -10.18 6.53
C ALA A 214 -1.77 -10.51 8.01
N THR A 215 -1.62 -9.53 8.91
CA THR A 215 -1.81 -9.76 10.36
C THR A 215 -3.25 -10.15 10.70
N ASN A 216 -4.25 -9.59 10.01
CA ASN A 216 -5.66 -9.95 10.18
C ASN A 216 -5.95 -11.41 9.78
N VAL A 217 -5.37 -11.85 8.66
CA VAL A 217 -5.50 -13.22 8.15
C VAL A 217 -4.79 -14.19 9.09
N VAL A 218 -3.54 -13.92 9.43
CA VAL A 218 -2.72 -14.82 10.27
C VAL A 218 -3.31 -14.96 11.67
N ARG A 219 -3.80 -13.88 12.29
CA ARG A 219 -4.55 -13.97 13.55
C ARG A 219 -5.70 -14.98 13.45
N ARG A 220 -6.58 -14.84 12.45
CA ARG A 220 -7.74 -15.73 12.27
C ARG A 220 -7.35 -17.18 11.99
N LEU A 221 -6.21 -17.40 11.34
CA LEU A 221 -5.66 -18.74 11.11
C LEU A 221 -5.10 -19.35 12.40
N CYS A 222 -4.37 -18.57 13.20
CA CYS A 222 -3.86 -18.95 14.52
C CYS A 222 -5.00 -19.26 15.50
N ASP A 223 -6.05 -18.44 15.54
CA ASP A 223 -7.25 -18.65 16.36
C ASP A 223 -7.99 -19.97 16.03
N ARG A 224 -7.71 -20.54 14.84
CA ARG A 224 -8.27 -21.81 14.35
C ARG A 224 -7.24 -22.95 14.34
N ASP A 225 -6.12 -22.80 15.05
CA ASP A 225 -5.03 -23.78 15.12
C ASP A 225 -4.47 -24.18 13.74
N SER A 226 -4.49 -23.25 12.79
CA SER A 226 -4.03 -23.46 11.41
C SER A 226 -3.02 -22.40 10.92
N PRO A 227 -2.00 -22.05 11.73
CA PRO A 227 -1.06 -20.99 11.38
C PRO A 227 -0.32 -21.26 10.06
N PRO A 228 0.06 -20.20 9.31
CA PRO A 228 0.99 -20.36 8.19
C PRO A 228 2.40 -20.71 8.68
N ASP A 229 3.26 -21.13 7.75
CA ASP A 229 4.63 -21.53 8.07
C ASP A 229 5.51 -20.34 8.50
N ALA A 230 5.22 -19.13 7.99
CA ALA A 230 5.71 -17.86 8.55
C ALA A 230 4.89 -16.67 8.02
N LEU A 231 5.02 -15.55 8.73
CA LEU A 231 4.51 -14.23 8.34
C LEU A 231 5.68 -13.29 8.01
N ILE A 232 5.66 -12.68 6.83
CA ILE A 232 6.63 -11.69 6.38
C ILE A 232 5.90 -10.34 6.25
N LEU A 233 6.40 -9.33 6.94
CA LEU A 233 5.86 -7.98 6.96
C LEU A 233 6.89 -6.99 6.39
N GLU A 234 6.62 -6.46 5.21
CA GLU A 234 7.48 -5.49 4.54
C GLU A 234 6.91 -4.07 4.67
N SER A 235 7.72 -3.16 5.21
CA SER A 235 7.36 -1.77 5.51
C SER A 235 6.04 -1.66 6.31
N PRO A 236 5.91 -2.36 7.46
CA PRO A 236 4.66 -2.42 8.19
C PRO A 236 4.36 -1.17 9.02
N PHE A 237 3.08 -1.01 9.33
CA PHE A 237 2.56 -0.05 10.30
C PHE A 237 1.88 -0.78 11.47
N THR A 238 1.67 -0.07 12.58
CA THR A 238 1.03 -0.60 13.80
C THR A 238 -0.48 -0.69 13.67
N ASN A 239 -1.11 0.40 13.26
CA ASN A 239 -2.53 0.47 12.93
C ASN A 239 -2.78 1.63 11.94
N ILE A 240 -3.90 1.58 11.21
CA ILE A 240 -4.17 2.57 10.15
C ILE A 240 -4.27 3.99 10.70
N ARG A 241 -4.66 4.14 11.97
CA ARG A 241 -4.77 5.42 12.65
C ARG A 241 -3.39 6.07 12.88
N GLU A 242 -2.40 5.30 13.30
CA GLU A 242 -1.03 5.77 13.50
C GLU A 242 -0.31 6.07 12.17
N GLU A 243 -0.57 5.24 11.15
CA GLU A 243 -0.10 5.50 9.79
C GLU A 243 -0.71 6.79 9.24
N ALA A 244 -2.04 6.92 9.29
CA ALA A 244 -2.75 8.08 8.80
C ALA A 244 -2.32 9.37 9.52
N LYS A 245 -2.01 9.29 10.82
CA LYS A 245 -1.48 10.43 11.60
C LYS A 245 -0.08 10.86 11.17
N SER A 246 0.71 9.93 10.65
CA SER A 246 2.11 10.16 10.25
C SER A 246 2.26 10.46 8.76
N HIS A 247 1.21 10.23 7.97
CA HIS A 247 1.22 10.41 6.52
C HIS A 247 1.41 11.90 6.12
N PRO A 248 2.25 12.21 5.11
CA PRO A 248 2.54 13.60 4.72
C PRO A 248 1.32 14.46 4.41
N PHE A 249 0.27 13.86 3.82
CA PHE A 249 -0.99 14.56 3.55
C PHE A 249 -1.67 15.07 4.83
N SER A 250 -1.65 14.27 5.89
CA SER A 250 -2.30 14.61 7.15
C SER A 250 -1.45 15.56 8.00
N MET A 251 -0.13 15.56 7.82
CA MET A 251 0.79 16.50 8.46
C MET A 251 0.44 17.97 8.16
N VAL A 252 -0.08 18.27 6.96
CA VAL A 252 -0.53 19.62 6.59
C VAL A 252 -1.69 20.07 7.50
N TYR A 253 -2.60 19.15 7.84
CA TYR A 253 -3.79 19.40 8.65
C TYR A 253 -3.57 19.24 10.16
N ARG A 254 -2.39 18.80 10.60
CA ARG A 254 -2.12 18.42 12.00
C ARG A 254 -2.24 19.56 13.00
N PHE A 255 -2.08 20.80 12.54
CA PHE A 255 -2.23 21.99 13.38
C PHE A 255 -3.68 22.47 13.52
N LEU A 256 -4.65 21.82 12.86
CA LEU A 256 -6.07 22.14 13.03
C LEU A 256 -6.61 21.59 14.36
N PRO A 257 -7.33 22.40 15.16
CA PRO A 257 -7.98 21.92 16.37
C PRO A 257 -9.02 20.85 16.00
N GLY A 258 -8.96 19.69 16.66
CA GLY A 258 -9.86 18.56 16.39
C GLY A 258 -9.43 17.65 15.23
N PHE A 259 -8.17 17.73 14.75
CA PHE A 259 -7.63 16.87 13.69
C PHE A 259 -7.92 15.37 13.92
N ASP A 260 -7.67 14.86 15.14
CA ASP A 260 -7.94 13.46 15.48
C ASP A 260 -9.42 13.11 15.27
N TRP A 261 -10.34 14.01 15.63
CA TRP A 261 -11.79 13.83 15.47
C TRP A 261 -12.29 13.95 14.02
N PHE A 262 -11.60 14.73 13.17
CA PHE A 262 -11.97 14.92 11.77
C PHE A 262 -11.44 13.81 10.85
N PHE A 263 -10.22 13.33 11.11
CA PHE A 263 -9.51 12.43 10.19
C PHE A 263 -9.26 11.03 10.73
N LEU A 264 -8.99 10.88 12.03
CA LEU A 264 -8.59 9.59 12.60
C LEU A 264 -9.78 8.80 13.11
N ASP A 265 -10.69 9.43 13.85
CA ASP A 265 -11.90 8.79 14.38
C ASP A 265 -12.88 8.38 13.26
N THR A 266 -12.82 9.07 12.12
CA THR A 266 -13.64 8.76 10.95
C THR A 266 -13.18 7.49 10.22
N ILE A 267 -11.88 7.19 10.22
CA ILE A 267 -11.35 5.94 9.65
C ILE A 267 -11.84 4.76 10.49
N SER A 268 -11.74 4.86 11.82
CA SER A 268 -12.27 3.85 12.74
C SER A 268 -13.78 3.70 12.64
N ALA A 269 -14.53 4.79 12.41
CA ALA A 269 -15.98 4.74 12.27
C ALA A 269 -16.48 4.01 11.00
N ASN A 270 -15.60 3.76 10.02
CA ASN A 270 -15.92 2.94 8.84
C ASN A 270 -15.43 1.50 8.95
N ASP A 271 -15.14 1.04 10.17
CA ASP A 271 -14.62 -0.29 10.44
C ASP A 271 -13.29 -0.60 9.74
N ILE A 272 -12.46 0.44 9.56
CA ILE A 272 -11.08 0.31 9.07
C ILE A 272 -10.14 0.58 10.25
N TYR A 273 -9.51 -0.47 10.74
CA TYR A 273 -8.61 -0.47 11.89
C TYR A 273 -7.21 -0.97 11.52
N PHE A 274 -7.12 -2.08 10.78
CA PHE A 274 -5.89 -2.82 10.51
C PHE A 274 -4.99 -2.90 11.75
N ALA A 275 -5.53 -3.45 12.84
CA ALA A 275 -4.91 -3.44 14.17
C ALA A 275 -3.75 -4.44 14.27
N SER A 276 -2.66 -4.22 13.52
CA SER A 276 -1.49 -5.09 13.51
C SER A 276 -0.83 -5.19 14.89
N ASP A 277 -0.84 -4.12 15.67
CA ASP A 277 -0.36 -4.07 17.06
C ASP A 277 -1.18 -4.92 18.03
N ASP A 278 -2.48 -5.07 17.82
CA ASP A 278 -3.34 -6.02 18.54
C ASP A 278 -3.14 -7.45 18.01
N ASN A 279 -3.19 -7.61 16.68
CA ASN A 279 -3.14 -8.91 16.01
C ASN A 279 -1.88 -9.70 16.35
N VAL A 280 -0.70 -9.06 16.46
CA VAL A 280 0.56 -9.76 16.80
C VAL A 280 0.53 -10.45 18.16
N ASN A 281 -0.39 -10.08 19.05
CA ASN A 281 -0.57 -10.74 20.36
C ASN A 281 -1.29 -12.10 20.26
N HIS A 282 -1.78 -12.46 19.07
CA HIS A 282 -2.49 -13.70 18.78
C HIS A 282 -1.76 -14.59 17.76
N ILE A 283 -0.67 -14.11 17.17
CA ILE A 283 0.06 -14.85 16.13
C ILE A 283 0.95 -15.91 16.79
N SER A 284 0.92 -17.13 16.25
CA SER A 284 1.66 -18.31 16.73
C SER A 284 2.48 -18.96 15.61
N CYS A 285 3.18 -18.14 14.82
CA CYS A 285 4.12 -18.58 13.79
C CYS A 285 5.35 -17.65 13.72
N PRO A 286 6.46 -18.06 13.08
CA PRO A 286 7.60 -17.19 12.85
C PRO A 286 7.22 -15.90 12.14
N VAL A 287 7.79 -14.77 12.59
CA VAL A 287 7.54 -13.44 12.03
C VAL A 287 8.85 -12.79 11.59
N LEU A 288 8.90 -12.38 10.31
CA LEU A 288 9.98 -11.58 9.74
C LEU A 288 9.45 -10.19 9.40
N ILE A 289 10.10 -9.16 9.93
CA ILE A 289 9.79 -7.76 9.64
C ILE A 289 10.95 -7.15 8.87
N LEU A 290 10.66 -6.59 7.69
CA LEU A 290 11.60 -5.91 6.81
C LEU A 290 11.24 -4.42 6.74
N HIS A 291 12.17 -3.51 7.04
CA HIS A 291 11.88 -2.07 6.96
C HIS A 291 13.12 -1.27 6.60
N ALA A 292 13.03 -0.40 5.60
CA ALA A 292 14.07 0.57 5.26
C ALA A 292 13.99 1.82 6.14
N GLU A 293 15.15 2.32 6.58
CA GLU A 293 15.24 3.52 7.41
C GLU A 293 14.84 4.80 6.66
N ASP A 294 15.01 4.82 5.34
CA ASP A 294 14.65 5.92 4.44
C ASP A 294 13.22 5.82 3.87
N ASP A 295 12.35 5.03 4.51
CA ASP A 295 10.94 4.95 4.16
C ASP A 295 10.19 6.26 4.51
N ALA A 296 9.87 7.02 3.46
CA ALA A 296 9.13 8.28 3.55
C ALA A 296 7.61 8.12 3.53
N VAL A 297 7.10 6.90 3.36
CA VAL A 297 5.66 6.60 3.32
C VAL A 297 5.22 6.07 4.68
N VAL A 298 5.83 4.97 5.13
CA VAL A 298 5.56 4.39 6.47
C VAL A 298 6.79 4.61 7.34
N PRO A 299 6.70 5.47 8.37
CA PRO A 299 7.85 5.77 9.20
C PRO A 299 8.47 4.52 9.84
N PHE A 300 9.78 4.40 9.73
CA PHE A 300 10.57 3.27 10.26
C PHE A 300 10.32 2.95 11.75
N HIS A 301 10.00 3.96 12.56
CA HIS A 301 9.71 3.76 13.98
C HIS A 301 8.42 2.95 14.22
N LEU A 302 7.45 2.96 13.29
CA LEU A 302 6.24 2.14 13.40
C LEU A 302 6.56 0.66 13.23
N GLY A 303 7.44 0.30 12.29
CA GLY A 303 7.92 -1.07 12.15
C GLY A 303 8.70 -1.55 13.38
N LYS A 304 9.57 -0.71 13.95
CA LYS A 304 10.25 -1.00 15.23
C LYS A 304 9.26 -1.18 16.38
N LYS A 305 8.24 -0.33 16.47
CA LYS A 305 7.20 -0.42 17.49
C LYS A 305 6.42 -1.73 17.37
N LEU A 306 6.03 -2.13 16.15
CA LEU A 306 5.36 -3.40 15.89
C LEU A 306 6.26 -4.59 16.25
N TYR A 307 7.55 -4.55 15.89
CA TYR A 307 8.50 -5.58 16.30
C TYR A 307 8.61 -5.73 17.82
N HIS A 308 8.64 -4.62 18.56
CA HIS A 308 8.68 -4.67 20.02
C HIS A 308 7.39 -5.23 20.62
N ALA A 309 6.22 -4.94 20.02
CA ALA A 309 4.95 -5.56 20.42
C ALA A 309 4.99 -7.08 20.17
N ALA A 310 5.35 -7.50 18.96
CA ALA A 310 5.47 -8.91 18.59
C ALA A 310 6.48 -9.68 19.47
N SER A 311 7.66 -9.10 19.74
CA SER A 311 8.70 -9.74 20.56
C SER A 311 8.31 -9.92 22.02
N ARG A 312 7.33 -9.16 22.51
CA ARG A 312 6.80 -9.26 23.89
C ARG A 312 5.54 -10.12 23.96
N SER A 313 4.99 -10.53 22.83
CA SER A 313 3.78 -11.35 22.79
C SER A 313 4.04 -12.74 23.36
N GLN A 314 3.13 -13.20 24.22
CA GLN A 314 3.16 -14.57 24.73
C GLN A 314 2.81 -15.60 23.63
N SER A 315 1.95 -15.24 22.66
CA SER A 315 1.57 -16.15 21.56
C SER A 315 2.75 -16.51 20.65
N LEU A 316 3.76 -15.64 20.61
CA LEU A 316 4.99 -15.82 19.85
C LEU A 316 6.11 -16.47 20.69
N SER A 317 5.85 -16.83 21.96
CA SER A 317 6.83 -17.49 22.82
C SER A 317 7.18 -18.87 22.27
N GLY A 318 8.36 -18.99 21.65
CA GLY A 318 8.84 -20.20 20.97
C GLY A 318 8.92 -20.07 19.46
N HIS A 319 8.44 -18.96 18.88
CA HIS A 319 8.59 -18.62 17.48
C HIS A 319 9.67 -17.55 17.30
N LYS A 320 10.41 -17.63 16.18
CA LYS A 320 11.41 -16.62 15.82
C LYS A 320 10.70 -15.34 15.38
N VAL A 321 10.98 -14.24 16.06
CA VAL A 321 10.57 -12.89 15.64
C VAL A 321 11.83 -12.12 15.25
N GLN A 322 11.96 -11.74 13.99
CA GLN A 322 13.16 -11.08 13.47
C GLN A 322 12.80 -9.73 12.83
N PHE A 323 13.58 -8.70 13.16
CA PHE A 323 13.52 -7.40 12.50
C PHE A 323 14.80 -7.18 11.70
N VAL A 324 14.66 -6.97 10.39
CA VAL A 324 15.77 -6.65 9.50
C VAL A 324 15.63 -5.20 9.04
N PRO A 325 16.41 -4.29 9.64
CA PRO A 325 16.50 -2.92 9.16
C PRO A 325 17.38 -2.83 7.93
N PHE A 326 17.01 -1.97 6.97
CA PHE A 326 17.89 -1.59 5.87
C PHE A 326 18.33 -0.14 6.05
N ASP A 327 19.65 0.05 6.15
CA ASP A 327 20.27 1.37 6.37
C ASP A 327 19.86 2.39 5.29
N SER A 328 19.63 3.62 5.71
CA SER A 328 19.20 4.71 4.82
C SER A 328 20.14 4.96 3.63
N SER A 329 21.43 4.63 3.74
CA SER A 329 22.41 4.75 2.65
C SER A 329 22.12 3.83 1.46
N LEU A 330 21.40 2.72 1.67
CA LEU A 330 21.03 1.77 0.62
C LEU A 330 19.94 2.30 -0.31
N SER A 331 19.24 3.38 0.08
CA SER A 331 18.21 4.05 -0.71
C SER A 331 17.05 3.12 -1.13
N TYR A 332 16.68 2.17 -0.28
CA TYR A 332 15.61 1.20 -0.58
C TYR A 332 14.21 1.78 -0.41
N LYS A 333 14.05 2.87 0.36
CA LYS A 333 12.79 3.59 0.53
C LYS A 333 11.64 2.63 0.87
N HIS A 334 10.42 3.02 0.52
CA HIS A 334 9.23 2.23 0.85
C HIS A 334 9.15 0.88 0.12
N LYS A 335 9.61 0.78 -1.13
CA LYS A 335 9.26 -0.33 -2.06
C LYS A 335 10.44 -1.08 -2.70
N PHE A 336 11.69 -0.73 -2.38
CA PHE A 336 12.85 -1.25 -3.11
C PHE A 336 13.71 -2.23 -2.30
N ILE A 337 13.19 -2.80 -1.20
CA ILE A 337 13.89 -3.82 -0.41
C ILE A 337 14.24 -5.05 -1.25
N TYR A 338 13.44 -5.38 -2.26
CA TYR A 338 13.73 -6.45 -3.23
C TYR A 338 15.08 -6.31 -3.95
N ARG A 339 15.67 -5.10 -3.97
CA ARG A 339 16.99 -4.85 -4.57
C ARG A 339 18.15 -5.32 -3.69
N SER A 340 17.87 -5.66 -2.43
CA SER A 340 18.90 -6.14 -1.52
C SER A 340 19.45 -7.48 -1.98
N PRO A 341 20.77 -7.60 -2.20
CA PRO A 341 21.39 -8.90 -2.51
C PRO A 341 21.26 -9.88 -1.32
N GLU A 342 21.09 -9.35 -0.11
CA GLU A 342 20.94 -10.15 1.11
C GLU A 342 19.53 -10.71 1.28
N LEU A 343 18.53 -10.23 0.52
CA LEU A 343 17.15 -10.69 0.68
C LEU A 343 17.02 -12.21 0.46
N ALA A 344 17.74 -12.74 -0.53
CA ALA A 344 17.83 -14.17 -0.78
C ALA A 344 18.36 -14.96 0.42
N HIS A 345 19.32 -14.40 1.15
CA HIS A 345 19.85 -15.00 2.36
C HIS A 345 18.84 -14.88 3.50
N ILE A 346 18.27 -13.70 3.71
CA ILE A 346 17.28 -13.43 4.77
C ILE A 346 16.08 -14.40 4.67
N LEU A 347 15.59 -14.69 3.47
CA LEU A 347 14.42 -15.56 3.27
C LEU A 347 14.72 -17.06 3.41
N ARG A 348 15.99 -17.48 3.51
CA ARG A 348 16.40 -18.88 3.66
C ARG A 348 16.61 -19.30 5.13
N TYR A 349 16.64 -18.34 6.07
CA TYR A 349 16.90 -18.53 7.50
C TYR A 349 15.72 -18.08 8.36
#